data_AF-Q3AZR6-F1
#
_entry.id   AF-Q3AZR6-F1
#
_cell.length_a   1.000
_cell.length_b   1.000
_cell.length_c   1.000
_cell.angle_alpha   90.00
_cell.angle_beta   90.00
_cell.angle_gamma   90.00
#
_symmetry.space_group_name_H-M   'P 1'
#
loop_
_entity.id
_entity.type
_entity.pdbx_description
1 polymer ?
#
loop_
_entity_poly.entity_id
_entity_poly.type
_entity_poly.pdbx_seq_one_letter_code
_entity_poly.pdbx_strand_id
1 'polypeptide(L)'
;MIADHYWCVVLRGCKAKPHHTFDRWEVWQHPYQNDSSWGYLHKNLLPPYQGVGSGPSRLVRQWLDKEALFIAGRIESSPSNYPLIQQYAYWPGPNSNTFAQWVVRDQMTLGSRAIGRGFPVPNSG
;
A
#
# COMPACT_ATOMS: atom_id res chain seq x y z
N MET A 1 22.15 -2.39 4.77
CA MET A 1 21.37 -1.83 3.65
C MET A 1 20.14 -1.14 4.24
N ILE A 2 19.85 0.11 3.85
CA ILE A 2 18.63 0.80 4.28
C ILE A 2 17.63 0.69 3.13
N ALA A 3 16.54 -0.04 3.32
CA ALA A 3 15.45 -0.17 2.37
C ALA A 3 14.29 0.74 2.79
N ASP A 4 13.60 1.31 1.81
CA ASP A 4 12.39 2.08 2.05
C ASP A 4 11.18 1.12 2.09
N HIS A 5 10.28 1.27 3.05
CA HIS A 5 9.00 0.56 3.12
C HIS A 5 7.87 1.51 2.73
N TYR A 6 7.11 1.16 1.70
CA TYR A 6 6.02 1.98 1.19
C TYR A 6 4.67 1.46 1.68
N TRP A 7 3.77 2.38 2.02
CA TRP A 7 2.36 2.12 2.28
C TRP A 7 1.52 3.21 1.59
N CYS A 8 0.22 2.96 1.46
CA CYS A 8 -0.72 3.91 0.90
C CYS A 8 -1.64 4.44 2.00
N VAL A 9 -2.10 5.68 1.86
CA VAL A 9 -3.17 6.25 2.70
C VAL A 9 -4.26 6.79 1.79
N VAL A 10 -5.48 6.33 2.03
CA VAL A 10 -6.68 6.85 1.35
C VAL A 10 -7.37 7.84 2.29
N LEU A 11 -7.45 9.08 1.82
CA LEU A 11 -8.10 10.18 2.49
C LEU A 11 -9.48 10.38 1.85
N ARG A 12 -10.56 10.17 2.60
CA ARG A 12 -11.91 10.53 2.12
C ARG A 12 -12.49 11.59 3.04
N GLY A 13 -12.97 12.67 2.44
CA GLY A 13 -13.86 13.64 3.09
C GLY A 13 -15.08 13.83 2.22
N CYS A 14 -16.26 13.87 2.83
CA CYS A 14 -17.46 14.34 2.13
C CYS A 14 -17.90 15.64 2.79
N LYS A 15 -18.29 16.65 1.99
CA LYS A 15 -18.78 17.93 2.53
C LYS A 15 -19.98 17.77 3.48
N ALA A 16 -20.68 16.63 3.42
CA ALA A 16 -21.86 16.32 4.22
C ALA A 16 -21.58 15.53 5.51
N LYS A 17 -20.36 15.04 5.76
CA LYS A 17 -19.98 14.34 6.98
C LYS A 17 -18.70 14.97 7.55
N PRO A 18 -18.67 15.39 8.82
CA PRO A 18 -17.53 16.08 9.42
C PRO A 18 -16.31 15.17 9.65
N HIS A 19 -16.43 13.87 9.36
CA HIS A 19 -15.37 12.89 9.61
C HIS A 19 -14.66 12.56 8.31
N HIS A 20 -13.41 13.01 8.20
CA HIS A 20 -12.47 12.48 7.24
C HIS A 20 -12.07 11.06 7.66
N THR A 21 -12.06 10.10 6.72
CA THR A 21 -11.41 8.81 6.95
C THR A 21 -9.97 8.87 6.49
N PHE A 22 -9.10 8.21 7.27
CA PHE A 22 -7.67 8.08 7.02
C PHE A 22 -7.34 6.59 7.04
N ASP A 23 -7.47 5.95 5.88
CA ASP A 23 -7.31 4.52 5.78
C ASP A 23 -5.92 4.18 5.25
N ARG A 24 -5.06 3.64 6.11
CA ARG A 24 -3.75 3.09 5.73
C ARG A 24 -3.92 1.70 5.13
N TRP A 25 -3.25 1.45 4.03
CA TRP A 25 -3.19 0.14 3.37
C TRP A 25 -1.74 -0.25 3.15
N GLU A 26 -1.39 -1.45 3.58
CA GLU A 26 -0.05 -2.00 3.40
C GLU A 26 -0.07 -3.53 3.32
N VAL A 27 0.99 -4.08 2.76
CA VAL A 27 1.33 -5.49 2.94
C VAL A 27 2.31 -5.61 4.10
N TRP A 28 1.99 -6.46 5.08
CA TRP A 28 2.81 -6.73 6.25
C TRP A 28 3.50 -8.09 6.17
N GLN A 29 4.57 -8.31 6.93
CA GLN A 29 5.35 -9.55 6.94
C GLN A 29 4.65 -10.75 7.60
N HIS A 30 3.63 -10.48 8.41
CA HIS A 30 2.81 -11.49 9.06
C HIS A 30 1.37 -11.33 8.58
N PRO A 31 0.70 -12.41 8.16
CA PRO A 31 -0.67 -12.33 7.68
C PRO A 31 -1.65 -12.19 8.86
N TYR A 32 -2.86 -11.72 8.58
CA TYR A 32 -4.00 -11.70 9.51
C TYR A 32 -3.72 -11.08 10.90
N GLN A 33 -3.17 -9.86 10.93
CA GLN A 33 -2.73 -9.21 12.17
C GLN A 33 -3.80 -8.29 12.79
N ASN A 34 -4.91 -8.07 12.09
CA ASN A 34 -6.07 -7.32 12.57
C ASN A 34 -7.34 -7.77 11.81
N ASP A 35 -8.51 -7.32 12.25
CA ASP A 35 -9.81 -7.73 11.69
C ASP A 35 -10.00 -7.31 10.21
N SER A 36 -9.34 -6.23 9.79
CA SER A 36 -9.40 -5.73 8.42
C SER A 36 -8.17 -6.18 7.63
N SER A 37 -8.03 -7.48 7.45
CA SER A 37 -6.92 -8.11 6.74
C SER A 37 -7.37 -9.20 5.77
N TRP A 38 -6.57 -9.38 4.73
CA TRP A 38 -6.76 -10.38 3.68
C TRP A 38 -5.38 -10.94 3.35
N GLY A 39 -5.05 -12.12 3.89
CA GLY A 39 -3.69 -12.65 3.82
C GLY A 39 -2.68 -11.68 4.45
N TYR A 40 -1.71 -11.24 3.65
CA TYR A 40 -0.67 -10.28 4.04
C TYR A 40 -1.07 -8.82 3.82
N LEU A 41 -2.21 -8.53 3.19
CA LEU A 41 -2.73 -7.18 3.02
C LEU A 41 -3.53 -6.77 4.26
N HIS A 42 -3.27 -5.57 4.78
CA HIS A 42 -3.99 -5.02 5.93
C HIS A 42 -4.47 -3.60 5.65
N LYS A 43 -5.66 -3.32 6.15
CA LYS A 43 -6.20 -1.97 6.31
C LYS A 43 -6.07 -1.58 7.76
N ASN A 44 -5.46 -0.42 8.04
CA ASN A 44 -5.31 0.18 9.37
C ASN A 44 -4.62 -0.73 10.40
N LEU A 45 -3.62 -1.52 9.98
CA LEU A 45 -2.77 -2.27 10.93
C LEU A 45 -1.99 -1.32 11.85
N LEU A 46 -1.45 -0.26 11.26
CA LEU A 46 -0.74 0.80 11.96
C LEU A 46 -1.44 2.16 11.73
N PRO A 47 -1.18 3.16 12.59
CA PRO A 47 -1.63 4.53 12.35
C PRO A 47 -1.15 5.09 11.00
N PRO A 48 -1.88 6.06 10.40
CA PRO A 48 -1.65 6.53 9.02
C PRO A 48 -0.23 7.01 8.72
N TYR A 49 0.41 7.68 9.69
CA TYR A 49 1.73 8.30 9.53
C TYR A 49 2.83 7.56 10.29
N GLN A 50 2.53 6.45 10.97
CA GLN A 50 3.54 5.73 11.72
C GLN A 50 4.56 5.10 10.77
N GLY A 51 5.83 5.52 10.89
CA GLY A 51 6.94 4.88 10.17
C GLY A 51 7.15 3.44 10.62
N VAL A 52 7.90 2.68 9.82
CA VAL A 52 8.37 1.34 10.21
C VAL A 52 9.87 1.39 10.46
N GLY A 53 10.33 0.72 11.51
CA GLY A 53 11.70 0.83 12.00
C GLY A 53 11.96 2.10 12.80
N SER A 54 13.21 2.60 12.78
CA SER A 54 13.67 3.71 13.65
C SER A 54 13.63 5.10 13.01
N GLY A 55 13.17 5.23 11.76
CA GLY A 55 13.16 6.49 11.01
C GLY A 55 11.78 7.15 10.92
N PRO A 56 11.70 8.48 10.71
CA PRO A 56 10.45 9.16 10.45
C PRO A 56 9.84 8.72 9.11
N SER A 57 8.51 8.76 9.03
CA SER A 57 7.79 8.65 7.75
C SER A 57 7.94 9.95 6.94
N ARG A 58 7.81 9.86 5.62
CA ARG A 58 7.79 11.01 4.72
C ARG A 58 6.71 10.85 3.65
N LEU A 59 6.11 11.95 3.23
CA LEU A 59 5.22 11.96 2.08
C LEU A 59 6.04 11.80 0.80
N VAL A 60 5.80 10.73 0.05
CA VAL A 60 6.47 10.52 -1.25
C VAL A 60 5.73 11.25 -2.36
N ARG A 61 4.41 11.07 -2.42
CA ARG A 61 3.55 11.64 -3.45
C ARG A 61 2.12 11.77 -2.91
N GLN A 62 1.46 12.84 -3.32
CA GLN A 62 0.03 13.04 -3.12
C GLN A 62 -0.64 13.19 -4.48
N TRP A 63 -1.76 12.50 -4.64
CA TRP A 63 -2.67 12.62 -5.78
C TRP A 63 -3.98 13.23 -5.31
N LEU A 64 -4.63 13.98 -6.20
CA LEU A 64 -5.91 14.65 -5.96
C LEU A 64 -6.89 14.31 -7.09
N ASP A 65 -8.16 14.61 -6.87
CA ASP A 65 -9.23 14.52 -7.87
C ASP A 65 -9.28 13.17 -8.61
N LYS A 66 -9.28 13.19 -9.95
CA LYS A 66 -9.46 12.00 -10.79
C LYS A 66 -8.35 10.96 -10.58
N GLU A 67 -7.10 11.39 -10.42
CA GLU A 67 -5.98 10.49 -10.17
C GLU A 67 -6.10 9.82 -8.80
N ALA A 68 -6.49 10.60 -7.78
CA ALA A 68 -6.75 10.05 -6.45
C ALA A 68 -7.87 9.03 -6.47
N LEU A 69 -8.97 9.30 -7.19
CA LEU A 69 -10.09 8.36 -7.31
C LEU A 69 -9.67 7.05 -7.99
N PHE A 70 -8.87 7.14 -9.05
CA PHE A 70 -8.36 5.96 -9.77
C PHE A 70 -7.46 5.10 -8.87
N ILE A 71 -6.48 5.71 -8.20
CA ILE A 71 -5.56 5.00 -7.30
C ILE A 71 -6.32 4.44 -6.09
N ALA A 72 -7.21 5.23 -5.48
CA ALA A 72 -8.01 4.78 -4.34
C ALA A 72 -8.89 3.58 -4.71
N GLY A 73 -9.52 3.58 -5.89
CA GLY A 73 -10.30 2.43 -6.36
C GLY A 73 -9.47 1.16 -6.50
N ARG A 74 -8.20 1.26 -6.92
CA ARG A 74 -7.28 0.12 -6.94
C ARG A 74 -6.90 -0.36 -5.54
N ILE A 75 -6.64 0.56 -4.61
CA ILE A 75 -6.34 0.23 -3.22
C ILE A 75 -7.53 -0.47 -2.57
N GLU A 76 -8.72 0.12 -2.67
CA GLU A 76 -9.94 -0.35 -2.01
C GLU A 76 -10.43 -1.70 -2.60
N SER A 77 -10.14 -1.98 -3.88
CA SER A 77 -10.45 -3.26 -4.52
C SER A 77 -9.34 -4.31 -4.41
N SER A 78 -8.19 -3.96 -3.81
CA SER A 78 -7.05 -4.86 -3.67
C SER A 78 -7.31 -6.16 -2.90
N PRO A 79 -8.25 -6.25 -1.92
CA PRO A 79 -8.61 -7.52 -1.30
C PRO A 79 -9.00 -8.63 -2.28
N SER A 80 -9.58 -8.26 -3.43
CA SER A 80 -10.01 -9.21 -4.46
C SER A 80 -9.07 -9.23 -5.68
N ASN A 81 -8.31 -8.16 -5.90
CA ASN A 81 -7.59 -7.94 -7.16
C ASN A 81 -6.06 -8.03 -7.05
N TYR A 82 -5.48 -7.93 -5.84
CA TYR A 82 -4.04 -8.04 -5.68
C TYR A 82 -3.61 -9.52 -5.74
N PRO A 83 -2.86 -9.96 -6.77
CA PRO A 83 -2.67 -11.39 -7.03
C PRO A 83 -1.67 -12.07 -6.08
N LEU A 84 -0.88 -11.29 -5.33
CA LEU A 84 0.14 -11.79 -4.42
C LEU A 84 -0.28 -11.66 -2.95
N ILE A 85 -1.59 -11.55 -2.70
CA ILE A 85 -2.15 -11.29 -1.37
C ILE A 85 -1.83 -12.38 -0.32
N GLN A 86 -1.54 -13.61 -0.76
CA GLN A 86 -1.15 -14.74 0.09
C GLN A 86 0.36 -15.01 0.09
N GLN A 87 1.18 -14.11 -0.45
CA GLN A 87 2.62 -14.31 -0.58
C GLN A 87 3.39 -13.14 0.02
N TYR A 88 4.42 -13.45 0.81
CA TYR A 88 5.38 -12.48 1.32
C TYR A 88 6.77 -13.08 1.37
N ALA A 89 7.77 -12.35 0.92
CA ALA A 89 9.18 -12.64 1.15
C ALA A 89 10.00 -11.34 1.18
N TYR A 90 10.95 -11.25 2.12
CA TYR A 90 11.75 -10.04 2.33
C TYR A 90 12.53 -9.64 1.07
N TRP A 91 13.38 -10.53 0.55
CA TRP A 91 14.01 -10.44 -0.77
C TRP A 91 14.76 -11.76 -1.10
N PRO A 92 14.71 -12.26 -2.34
CA PRO A 92 13.83 -11.83 -3.43
C PRO A 92 12.38 -12.27 -3.15
N GLY A 93 11.41 -11.41 -3.44
CA GLY A 93 10.02 -11.76 -3.20
C GLY A 93 9.04 -10.59 -3.26
N PRO A 94 7.73 -10.91 -3.25
CA PRO A 94 6.71 -9.90 -3.06
C PRO A 94 6.73 -9.39 -1.63
N ASN A 95 6.66 -8.08 -1.46
CA ASN A 95 6.58 -7.42 -0.16
C ASN A 95 5.74 -6.14 -0.25
N SER A 96 5.81 -5.28 0.77
CA SER A 96 5.13 -3.99 0.80
C SER A 96 5.40 -3.12 -0.42
N ASN A 97 6.63 -3.13 -0.93
CA ASN A 97 7.02 -2.33 -2.09
C ASN A 97 6.48 -2.90 -3.40
N THR A 98 6.31 -4.23 -3.49
CA THR A 98 5.63 -4.86 -4.63
C THR A 98 4.18 -4.42 -4.68
N PHE A 99 3.48 -4.45 -3.54
CA PHE A 99 2.10 -3.98 -3.44
C PHE A 99 1.99 -2.49 -3.78
N ALA A 100 2.82 -1.64 -3.15
CA ALA A 100 2.81 -0.21 -3.42
C ALA A 100 3.10 0.09 -4.90
N GLN A 101 4.06 -0.59 -5.53
CA GLN A 101 4.35 -0.43 -6.95
C GLN A 101 3.19 -0.91 -7.83
N TRP A 102 2.51 -2.01 -7.49
CA TRP A 102 1.31 -2.47 -8.18
C TRP A 102 0.19 -1.44 -8.12
N VAL A 103 -0.01 -0.80 -6.95
CA VAL A 103 -1.00 0.27 -6.76
C VAL A 103 -0.71 1.45 -7.70
N VAL A 104 0.54 1.91 -7.78
CA VAL A 104 0.88 3.13 -8.53
C VAL A 104 1.42 2.88 -9.94
N ARG A 105 1.32 1.65 -10.46
CA ARG A 105 2.02 1.21 -11.70
C ARG A 105 1.79 2.08 -12.94
N ASP A 106 0.63 2.71 -13.06
CA ASP A 106 0.29 3.57 -14.22
C ASP A 106 0.63 5.05 -14.00
N GLN A 107 1.11 5.40 -12.81
CA GLN A 107 1.30 6.78 -12.37
C GLN A 107 2.74 7.09 -12.04
N MET A 108 3.48 6.11 -11.48
CA MET A 108 4.91 6.27 -11.22
C MET A 108 5.61 4.94 -10.98
N THR A 109 6.94 4.98 -11.04
CA THR A 109 7.82 3.95 -10.50
C THR A 109 8.36 4.40 -9.13
N LEU A 110 8.31 3.54 -8.12
CA LEU A 110 8.87 3.80 -6.78
C LEU A 110 10.38 4.03 -6.84
N GLY A 111 11.01 4.59 -5.81
CA GLY A 111 12.47 4.82 -5.81
C GLY A 111 13.31 3.53 -5.84
N SER A 112 14.60 3.63 -6.18
CA SER A 112 15.53 2.48 -6.25
C SER A 112 15.71 1.74 -4.92
N ARG A 113 15.45 2.42 -3.79
CA ARG A 113 15.51 1.88 -2.43
C ARG A 113 14.29 1.05 -2.03
N ALA A 114 13.24 1.03 -2.86
CA ALA A 114 12.06 0.19 -2.67
C ALA A 114 12.37 -1.25 -3.10
N ILE A 115 13.13 -1.97 -2.28
CA ILE A 115 13.50 -3.37 -2.53
C ILE A 115 12.22 -4.20 -2.70
N GLY A 116 12.10 -4.95 -3.79
CA GLY A 116 10.89 -5.72 -4.14
C GLY A 116 9.93 -5.00 -5.09
N ARG A 117 10.09 -3.70 -5.39
CA ARG A 117 9.21 -2.97 -6.33
C ARG A 117 9.13 -3.62 -7.72
N GLY A 118 10.22 -4.26 -8.16
CA GLY A 118 10.31 -4.90 -9.48
C GLY A 118 9.94 -6.38 -9.49
N PHE A 119 9.38 -6.91 -8.39
CA PHE A 119 8.95 -8.30 -8.37
C PHE A 119 7.80 -8.52 -9.39
N PRO A 120 7.86 -9.54 -10.25
CA PRO A 120 6.83 -9.79 -11.24
C PRO A 120 5.46 -10.00 -10.60
N VAL A 121 4.46 -9.26 -11.06
CA VAL A 121 3.08 -9.40 -10.63
C VAL A 121 2.28 -10.00 -11.79
N PRO A 122 1.61 -11.15 -11.61
CA PRO A 122 0.75 -11.72 -12.65
C PRO A 122 -0.29 -10.70 -13.10
N ASN A 123 -0.66 -10.73 -14.38
CA ASN A 123 -1.81 -9.96 -14.84
C ASN A 123 -3.04 -10.48 -14.08
N SER A 124 -3.78 -9.57 -13.46
CA SER A 124 -5.13 -9.86 -12.98
C SER A 124 -5.93 -10.31 -14.21
N GLY A 125 -6.31 -11.59 -14.25
CA GLY A 125 -7.10 -12.17 -15.34
C GLY A 125 -8.49 -11.58 -15.43
#